data_AF-A0A498H1R3-F1
#
_entry.id   AF-A0A498H1R3-F1
#
_cell.length_a   1.000
_cell.length_b   1.000
_cell.length_c   1.000
_cell.angle_alpha   90.00
_cell.angle_beta   90.00
_cell.angle_gamma   90.00
#
_symmetry.space_group_name_H-M   'P 1'
#
loop_
_entity.id
_entity.type
_entity.pdbx_description
1 polymer ?
#
loop_
_entity_poly.entity_id
_entity_poly.type
_entity_poly.pdbx_seq_one_letter_code
_entity_poly.pdbx_strand_id
1 'polypeptide(L)'
;MINVGLLGCGNVGHILARHAENFRIVAVFDIIPDRAQELAALSHAEPYADFDEFLRQDTDIIVEAASVAAVRRYGEAILGAGKDLVVLSGGALADDEFRTRLIEAARSAGRKIRVPSGAVTGLDNLKIGQISPLQTLLLRTTKSPGSLGISTPARMEIFKGMAHECIKQYPKNINVAVALGLAAGREADVELYVDPDVERNVHEIFAEGEFGDIYIRVRNVPSPENPATSYMAALSILTLLKNLDNPLVVGT
;
A
#
# COMPACT_ATOMS: atom_id res chain seq x y z
N MET A 1 -17.19 -9.41 -14.12
CA MET A 1 -16.19 -8.34 -14.09
C MET A 1 -16.36 -7.63 -12.76
N ILE A 2 -15.28 -7.44 -12.01
CA ILE A 2 -15.32 -6.93 -10.65
C ILE A 2 -15.62 -5.43 -10.67
N ASN A 3 -16.59 -4.99 -9.85
CA ASN A 3 -16.91 -3.59 -9.63
C ASN A 3 -16.05 -3.04 -8.49
N VAL A 4 -15.28 -2.00 -8.78
CA VAL A 4 -14.32 -1.37 -7.87
C VAL A 4 -14.82 0.01 -7.46
N GLY A 5 -14.80 0.28 -6.16
CA GLY A 5 -14.87 1.64 -5.63
C GLY A 5 -13.46 2.16 -5.31
N LEU A 6 -13.12 3.38 -5.74
CA LEU A 6 -11.83 4.00 -5.41
C LEU A 6 -11.99 5.01 -4.26
N LEU A 7 -11.31 4.75 -3.15
CA LEU A 7 -11.18 5.66 -2.02
C LEU A 7 -9.82 6.38 -2.12
N GLY A 8 -9.85 7.65 -2.52
CA GLY A 8 -8.67 8.47 -2.82
C GLY A 8 -8.47 8.63 -4.31
N CYS A 9 -8.62 9.86 -4.81
CA CYS A 9 -8.58 10.19 -6.22
C CYS A 9 -7.26 10.88 -6.62
N GLY A 10 -6.16 10.44 -6.00
CA GLY A 10 -4.82 10.92 -6.30
C GLY A 10 -4.17 10.24 -7.50
N ASN A 11 -2.83 10.33 -7.56
CA ASN A 11 -2.02 9.79 -8.65
C ASN A 11 -2.21 8.28 -8.87
N VAL A 12 -2.29 7.49 -7.79
CA VAL A 12 -2.55 6.05 -7.89
C VAL A 12 -3.91 5.80 -8.54
N GLY A 13 -4.96 6.49 -8.10
CA GLY A 13 -6.30 6.38 -8.69
C GLY A 13 -6.30 6.64 -10.19
N HIS A 14 -5.62 7.69 -10.65
CA HIS A 14 -5.49 8.02 -12.07
C HIS A 14 -4.80 6.91 -12.87
N ILE A 15 -3.73 6.33 -12.34
CA ILE A 15 -3.05 5.20 -12.99
C ILE A 15 -3.98 3.99 -13.08
N LEU A 16 -4.76 3.71 -12.01
CA LEU A 16 -5.74 2.61 -12.02
C LEU A 16 -6.81 2.84 -13.09
N ALA A 17 -7.36 4.06 -13.17
CA ALA A 17 -8.39 4.42 -14.16
C ALA A 17 -7.92 4.21 -15.60
N ARG A 18 -6.66 4.54 -15.91
CA ARG A 18 -6.09 4.36 -17.26
C ARG A 18 -5.85 2.91 -17.65
N HIS A 19 -5.76 1.98 -16.69
CA HIS A 19 -5.42 0.59 -16.93
C HIS A 19 -6.51 -0.38 -16.43
N ALA A 20 -7.74 0.11 -16.27
CA ALA A 20 -8.89 -0.66 -15.85
C ALA A 20 -9.41 -1.53 -17.00
N GLU A 21 -8.75 -2.67 -17.23
CA GLU A 21 -9.11 -3.61 -18.32
C GLU A 21 -10.02 -4.75 -17.85
N ASN A 22 -9.72 -5.34 -16.69
CA ASN A 22 -10.38 -6.56 -16.19
C ASN A 22 -11.31 -6.32 -14.99
N PHE A 23 -11.46 -5.05 -14.62
CA PHE A 23 -12.33 -4.57 -13.56
C PHE A 23 -12.91 -3.23 -14.01
N ARG A 24 -14.04 -2.84 -13.41
CA ARG A 24 -14.70 -1.57 -13.70
C ARG A 24 -14.68 -0.70 -12.46
N ILE A 25 -14.20 0.53 -12.57
CA ILE A 25 -14.36 1.53 -11.52
C ILE A 25 -15.76 2.11 -11.68
N VAL A 26 -16.59 1.99 -10.65
CA VAL A 26 -18.01 2.43 -10.71
C VAL A 26 -18.31 3.59 -9.79
N ALA A 27 -17.51 3.77 -8.75
CA ALA A 27 -17.65 4.83 -7.78
C ALA A 27 -16.27 5.36 -7.37
N VAL A 28 -16.15 6.67 -7.20
CA VAL A 28 -14.93 7.31 -6.70
C VAL A 28 -15.27 8.29 -5.60
N PHE A 29 -14.44 8.33 -4.56
CA PHE A 29 -14.59 9.24 -3.43
C PHE A 29 -13.24 9.85 -3.04
N ASP A 30 -13.25 11.16 -2.83
CA ASP A 30 -12.13 11.91 -2.25
C ASP A 30 -12.70 13.03 -1.38
N ILE A 31 -11.98 13.39 -0.31
CA ILE A 31 -12.35 14.53 0.53
C ILE A 31 -12.22 15.87 -0.21
N ILE A 32 -11.50 15.89 -1.34
CA ILE A 32 -11.42 17.02 -2.27
C ILE A 32 -12.33 16.70 -3.46
N PRO A 33 -13.53 17.31 -3.55
CA PRO A 33 -14.52 16.98 -4.59
C PRO A 33 -13.99 17.07 -6.02
N ASP A 34 -13.15 18.07 -6.31
CA ASP A 34 -12.58 18.26 -7.65
C ASP A 34 -11.75 17.05 -8.11
N ARG A 35 -11.03 16.39 -7.18
CA ARG A 35 -10.26 15.18 -7.51
C ARG A 35 -11.17 14.01 -7.84
N ALA A 36 -12.28 13.87 -7.11
CA ALA A 36 -13.27 12.84 -7.39
C ALA A 36 -13.90 13.07 -8.77
N GLN A 37 -14.25 14.32 -9.10
CA GLN A 37 -14.81 14.68 -10.41
C GLN A 37 -13.82 14.41 -11.55
N GLU A 38 -12.55 14.80 -11.40
CA GLU A 38 -11.51 14.55 -12.40
C GLU A 38 -11.33 13.06 -12.66
N LEU A 39 -11.23 12.25 -11.61
CA LEU A 39 -11.05 10.81 -11.75
C LEU A 39 -12.31 10.12 -12.31
N ALA A 40 -13.50 10.58 -11.92
CA ALA A 40 -14.77 10.11 -12.46
C ALA A 40 -14.84 10.33 -13.98
N ALA A 41 -14.44 11.52 -14.45
CA ALA A 41 -14.41 11.82 -15.88
C ALA A 41 -13.45 10.89 -16.66
N LEU A 42 -12.32 10.53 -16.06
CA LEU A 42 -11.32 9.63 -16.66
C LEU A 42 -11.78 8.16 -16.67
N SER A 43 -12.50 7.73 -15.64
CA SER A 43 -12.91 6.33 -15.44
C SER A 43 -14.34 6.01 -15.84
N HIS A 44 -15.13 7.03 -16.21
CA HIS A 44 -16.58 6.95 -16.41
C HIS A 44 -17.33 6.42 -15.18
N ALA A 45 -16.79 6.69 -13.99
CA ALA A 45 -17.39 6.35 -12.71
C ALA A 45 -18.21 7.53 -12.15
N GLU A 46 -19.03 7.26 -11.14
CA GLU A 46 -19.76 8.31 -10.43
C GLU A 46 -18.90 8.91 -9.28
N PRO A 47 -18.74 10.24 -9.20
CA PRO A 47 -18.04 10.88 -8.10
C PRO A 47 -18.97 11.12 -6.90
N TYR A 48 -18.46 10.86 -5.70
CA TYR A 48 -19.19 11.07 -4.45
C TYR A 48 -18.43 12.02 -3.53
N ALA A 49 -19.15 12.99 -2.95
CA ALA A 49 -18.65 13.88 -1.91
C ALA A 49 -18.98 13.38 -0.49
N ASP A 50 -19.98 12.50 -0.38
CA ASP A 50 -20.36 11.82 0.86
C ASP A 50 -19.90 10.36 0.83
N PHE A 51 -19.31 9.92 1.94
CA PHE A 51 -18.76 8.57 2.03
C PHE A 51 -19.86 7.50 2.12
N ASP A 52 -20.99 7.79 2.76
CA ASP A 52 -22.08 6.82 2.91
C ASP A 52 -22.84 6.62 1.59
N GLU A 53 -22.93 7.67 0.76
CA GLU A 53 -23.39 7.56 -0.63
C GLU A 53 -22.45 6.75 -1.51
N PHE A 54 -21.14 6.97 -1.40
CA PHE A 54 -20.12 6.16 -2.06
C PHE A 54 -20.21 4.69 -1.65
N LEU A 55 -20.37 4.43 -0.34
CA LEU A 55 -20.39 3.08 0.21
C LEU A 55 -21.64 2.29 -0.19
N ARG A 56 -22.76 2.97 -0.49
CA ARG A 56 -23.99 2.34 -0.96
C ARG A 56 -23.92 1.83 -2.40
N GLN A 57 -22.88 2.17 -3.15
CA GLN A 57 -22.75 1.73 -4.54
C GLN A 57 -22.46 0.24 -4.66
N ASP A 58 -22.87 -0.34 -5.78
CA ASP A 58 -22.69 -1.75 -6.11
C ASP A 58 -21.24 -2.06 -6.49
N THR A 59 -20.39 -2.16 -5.47
CA THR A 59 -18.95 -2.48 -5.57
C THR A 59 -18.63 -3.76 -4.81
N ASP A 60 -17.85 -4.64 -5.41
CA ASP A 60 -17.35 -5.87 -4.78
C ASP A 60 -16.17 -5.59 -3.84
N ILE A 61 -15.33 -4.63 -4.22
CA ILE A 61 -14.08 -4.29 -3.53
C ILE A 61 -13.86 -2.78 -3.53
N ILE A 62 -13.40 -2.25 -2.40
CA ILE A 62 -12.91 -0.88 -2.28
C ILE A 62 -11.39 -0.89 -2.30
N VAL A 63 -10.79 -0.08 -3.16
CA VAL A 63 -9.35 0.17 -3.18
C VAL A 63 -9.07 1.48 -2.47
N GLU A 64 -8.38 1.39 -1.33
CA GLU A 64 -7.85 2.55 -0.63
C GLU A 64 -6.48 2.93 -1.20
N ALA A 65 -6.40 4.16 -1.70
CA ALA A 65 -5.18 4.81 -2.16
C ALA A 65 -5.15 6.29 -1.75
N ALA A 66 -5.56 6.58 -0.51
CA ALA A 66 -5.73 7.92 0.03
C ALA A 66 -4.70 8.22 1.14
N SER A 67 -4.85 7.58 2.30
CA SER A 67 -4.00 7.83 3.47
C SER A 67 -4.26 6.83 4.60
N VAL A 68 -3.32 6.75 5.55
CA VAL A 68 -3.48 6.02 6.82
C VAL A 68 -4.75 6.45 7.57
N ALA A 69 -5.06 7.74 7.57
CA ALA A 69 -6.26 8.27 8.22
C ALA A 69 -7.55 7.79 7.54
N ALA A 70 -7.55 7.66 6.21
CA ALA A 70 -8.69 7.14 5.47
C ALA A 70 -8.95 5.66 5.81
N VAL A 71 -7.90 4.83 5.89
CA VAL A 71 -8.04 3.42 6.32
C VAL A 71 -8.66 3.33 7.71
N ARG A 72 -8.15 4.12 8.65
CA ARG A 72 -8.66 4.15 10.03
C ARG A 72 -10.11 4.61 10.13
N ARG A 73 -10.48 5.60 9.32
CA ARG A 73 -11.81 6.19 9.34
C ARG A 73 -12.86 5.31 8.67
N TYR A 74 -12.51 4.68 7.55
CA TYR A 74 -13.48 4.05 6.65
C TYR A 74 -13.39 2.53 6.61
N GLY A 75 -12.26 1.93 7.02
CA GLY A 75 -11.99 0.51 6.82
C GLY A 75 -13.03 -0.43 7.43
N GLU A 76 -13.41 -0.21 8.69
CA GLU A 76 -14.42 -1.04 9.38
C GLU A 76 -15.80 -0.91 8.71
N ALA A 77 -16.20 0.30 8.31
CA ALA A 77 -17.47 0.55 7.61
C ALA A 77 -17.51 -0.12 6.23
N ILE A 78 -16.38 -0.09 5.49
CA ILE A 78 -16.25 -0.78 4.19
C ILE A 78 -16.50 -2.27 4.33
N LEU A 79 -15.84 -2.90 5.30
CA LEU A 79 -16.00 -4.33 5.56
C LEU A 79 -17.41 -4.66 6.05
N GLY A 80 -17.96 -3.84 6.95
CA GLY A 80 -19.32 -3.98 7.47
C GLY A 80 -20.41 -3.85 6.39
N ALA A 81 -20.16 -3.09 5.33
CA ALA A 81 -21.02 -3.02 4.15
C ALA A 81 -20.88 -4.24 3.21
N GLY A 82 -20.13 -5.26 3.61
CA GLY A 82 -19.95 -6.48 2.84
C GLY A 82 -19.06 -6.29 1.62
N LYS A 83 -18.03 -5.46 1.71
CA LYS A 83 -17.08 -5.21 0.62
C LYS A 83 -15.69 -5.66 1.01
N ASP A 84 -14.94 -6.21 0.06
CA ASP A 84 -13.51 -6.45 0.26
C ASP A 84 -12.75 -5.11 0.31
N LEU A 85 -11.60 -5.08 0.98
CA LEU A 85 -10.81 -3.85 1.14
C LEU A 85 -9.35 -4.09 0.71
N VAL A 86 -8.87 -3.31 -0.27
CA VAL A 86 -7.43 -3.20 -0.55
C VAL A 86 -6.88 -2.01 0.24
N VAL A 87 -5.79 -2.22 0.98
CA VAL A 87 -5.14 -1.19 1.80
C VAL A 87 -3.75 -0.89 1.24
N LEU A 88 -3.60 0.22 0.52
CA LEU A 88 -2.28 0.67 0.07
C LEU A 88 -1.54 1.44 1.18
N SER A 89 -2.28 2.18 2.00
CA SER A 89 -1.73 2.91 3.14
C SER A 89 -1.50 2.00 4.35
N GLY A 90 -0.66 0.97 4.16
CA GLY A 90 -0.38 -0.10 5.11
C GLY A 90 0.05 0.39 6.50
N GLY A 91 0.59 1.61 6.63
CA GLY A 91 0.89 2.25 7.91
C GLY A 91 -0.26 2.25 8.92
N ALA A 92 -1.52 2.21 8.47
CA ALA A 92 -2.67 2.08 9.35
C ALA A 92 -2.66 0.78 10.16
N LEU A 93 -2.11 -0.29 9.59
CA LEU A 93 -2.05 -1.63 10.18
C LEU A 93 -0.86 -1.80 11.15
N ALA A 94 -0.05 -0.77 11.37
CA ALA A 94 1.01 -0.79 12.38
C ALA A 94 0.47 -0.79 13.82
N ASP A 95 -0.76 -0.33 14.01
CA ASP A 95 -1.46 -0.32 15.28
C ASP A 95 -2.18 -1.65 15.47
N ASP A 96 -1.70 -2.44 16.42
CA ASP A 96 -2.17 -3.80 16.69
C ASP A 96 -3.65 -3.82 17.12
N GLU A 97 -4.10 -2.84 17.88
CA GLU A 97 -5.48 -2.76 18.36
C GLU A 97 -6.43 -2.47 17.20
N PHE A 98 -6.10 -1.46 16.38
CA PHE A 98 -6.87 -1.16 15.18
C PHE A 98 -6.83 -2.31 14.17
N ARG A 99 -5.66 -2.91 13.94
CA ARG A 99 -5.51 -4.06 13.03
C ARG A 99 -6.38 -5.23 13.48
N THR A 100 -6.42 -5.53 14.77
CA THR A 100 -7.25 -6.61 15.33
C THR A 100 -8.73 -6.35 15.08
N ARG A 101 -9.24 -5.16 15.40
CA ARG A 101 -10.64 -4.80 15.12
C ARG A 101 -10.98 -4.90 13.64
N LEU A 102 -10.10 -4.41 12.77
CA LEU A 102 -10.33 -4.46 11.32
C LEU A 102 -10.40 -5.91 10.81
N ILE A 103 -9.52 -6.79 11.29
CA ILE A 103 -9.55 -8.22 10.96
C ILE A 103 -10.83 -8.89 11.47
N GLU A 104 -11.30 -8.54 12.68
CA GLU A 104 -12.55 -9.05 13.23
C GLU A 104 -13.77 -8.59 12.42
N ALA A 105 -13.80 -7.32 12.00
CA ALA A 105 -14.83 -6.81 11.10
C ALA A 105 -14.85 -7.57 9.76
N ALA A 106 -13.67 -7.80 9.16
CA ALA A 106 -13.53 -8.58 7.94
C ALA A 106 -14.04 -10.01 8.11
N ARG A 107 -13.63 -10.68 9.19
CA ARG A 107 -14.05 -12.05 9.52
C ARG A 107 -15.57 -12.13 9.71
N SER A 108 -16.16 -11.19 10.44
CA SER A 108 -17.60 -11.16 10.72
C SER A 108 -18.44 -10.93 9.47
N ALA A 109 -17.94 -10.11 8.53
CA ALA A 109 -18.60 -9.85 7.26
C ALA A 109 -18.32 -10.90 6.17
N GLY A 110 -17.44 -11.88 6.44
CA GLY A 110 -16.98 -12.83 5.43
C GLY A 110 -16.18 -12.18 4.30
N ARG A 111 -15.47 -11.08 4.60
CA ARG A 111 -14.71 -10.28 3.65
C ARG A 111 -13.21 -10.35 3.91
N LYS A 112 -12.44 -9.89 2.94
CA LYS A 112 -10.98 -9.96 2.95
C LYS A 112 -10.36 -8.56 2.91
N ILE A 113 -9.36 -8.38 3.76
CA ILE A 113 -8.40 -7.27 3.68
C ILE A 113 -7.24 -7.75 2.82
N ARG A 114 -6.86 -6.95 1.82
CA ARG A 114 -5.75 -7.24 0.92
C ARG A 114 -4.70 -6.15 1.02
N VAL A 115 -3.48 -6.54 1.35
CA VAL A 115 -2.32 -5.65 1.35
C VAL A 115 -1.48 -5.99 0.11
N PRO A 116 -1.43 -5.11 -0.90
CA PRO A 116 -0.62 -5.36 -2.08
C PRO A 116 0.87 -5.17 -1.77
N SER A 117 1.75 -5.70 -2.63
CA SER A 117 3.22 -5.57 -2.45
C SER A 117 3.71 -4.11 -2.47
N GLY A 118 2.93 -3.19 -3.04
CA GLY A 118 3.26 -1.77 -3.05
C GLY A 118 4.53 -1.50 -3.85
N ALA A 119 5.51 -0.86 -3.22
CA ALA A 119 6.76 -0.46 -3.87
C ALA A 119 7.88 -1.51 -3.79
N VAL A 120 7.56 -2.74 -3.39
CA VAL A 120 8.52 -3.85 -3.26
C VAL A 120 7.98 -5.14 -3.88
N THR A 121 8.79 -6.19 -3.86
CA THR A 121 8.43 -7.55 -4.27
C THR A 121 8.82 -8.55 -3.18
N GLY A 122 8.29 -9.77 -3.24
CA GLY A 122 8.65 -10.88 -2.35
C GLY A 122 7.82 -10.98 -1.06
N LEU A 123 6.73 -10.23 -0.91
CA LEU A 123 5.85 -10.37 0.27
C LEU A 123 5.20 -11.75 0.37
N ASP A 124 4.95 -12.38 -0.78
CA ASP A 124 4.49 -13.75 -0.89
C ASP A 124 5.46 -14.71 -0.20
N ASN A 125 6.72 -14.73 -0.65
CA ASN A 125 7.73 -15.63 -0.12
C ASN A 125 8.17 -15.24 1.30
N LEU A 126 8.10 -13.97 1.69
CA LEU A 126 8.49 -13.56 3.03
C LEU A 126 7.60 -14.18 4.13
N LYS A 127 6.41 -14.69 3.77
CA LYS A 127 5.54 -15.45 4.68
C LYS A 127 6.16 -16.75 5.21
N ILE A 128 7.25 -17.23 4.63
CA ILE A 128 8.03 -18.31 5.25
C ILE A 128 8.46 -17.96 6.68
N GLY A 129 8.62 -16.67 6.99
CA GLY A 129 8.90 -16.18 8.35
C GLY A 129 7.85 -16.55 9.39
N GLN A 130 6.61 -16.82 8.97
CA GLN A 130 5.53 -17.28 9.86
C GLN A 130 5.65 -18.77 10.22
N ILE A 131 6.46 -19.53 9.48
CA ILE A 131 6.71 -20.96 9.69
C ILE A 131 8.10 -21.17 10.30
N SER A 132 9.12 -20.51 9.75
CA SER A 132 10.50 -20.48 10.24
C SER A 132 10.81 -19.03 10.64
N PRO A 133 10.68 -18.68 11.93
CA PRO A 133 10.85 -17.31 12.41
C PRO A 133 12.16 -16.68 11.96
N LEU A 134 12.07 -15.44 11.47
CA LEU A 134 13.24 -14.70 11.04
C LEU A 134 14.05 -14.22 12.25
N GLN A 135 15.37 -14.39 12.16
CA GLN A 135 16.33 -13.76 13.05
C GLN A 135 16.48 -12.26 12.70
N THR A 136 16.50 -11.95 11.39
CA THR A 136 16.63 -10.59 10.88
C THR A 136 15.54 -10.29 9.85
N LEU A 137 14.95 -9.10 9.92
CA LEU A 137 14.17 -8.48 8.83
C LEU A 137 14.48 -7.00 8.81
N LEU A 138 15.27 -6.57 7.83
CA LEU A 138 15.70 -5.19 7.64
C LEU A 138 15.10 -4.62 6.35
N LEU A 139 14.43 -3.49 6.46
CA LEU A 139 14.12 -2.60 5.36
C LEU A 139 15.07 -1.40 5.38
N ARG A 140 15.94 -1.32 4.38
CA ARG A 140 16.70 -0.10 4.11
C ARG A 140 16.07 0.65 2.95
N THR A 141 15.73 1.91 3.17
CA THR A 141 15.17 2.79 2.14
C THR A 141 16.14 3.93 1.89
N THR A 142 16.49 4.17 0.62
CA THR A 142 17.28 5.33 0.20
C THR A 142 16.46 6.22 -0.71
N LYS A 143 16.48 7.52 -0.42
CA LYS A 143 15.67 8.54 -1.09
C LYS A 143 16.50 9.74 -1.52
N SER A 144 16.01 10.46 -2.53
CA SER A 144 16.62 11.71 -2.98
C SER A 144 16.39 12.84 -1.96
N PRO A 145 17.30 13.81 -1.86
CA PRO A 145 17.14 15.05 -1.09
C PRO A 145 15.78 15.72 -1.27
N GLY A 146 15.35 15.88 -2.53
CA GLY A 146 14.10 16.55 -2.87
C GLY A 146 12.85 15.84 -2.35
N SER A 147 12.87 14.50 -2.27
CA SER A 147 11.71 13.73 -1.78
C SER A 147 11.48 13.84 -0.27
N LEU A 148 12.53 14.22 0.49
CA LEU A 148 12.50 14.37 1.94
C LEU A 148 12.58 15.84 2.38
N GLY A 149 12.92 16.76 1.46
CA GLY A 149 13.19 18.16 1.81
C GLY A 149 14.47 18.33 2.62
N ILE A 150 15.42 17.39 2.52
CA ILE A 150 16.68 17.37 3.27
C ILE A 150 17.82 17.60 2.29
N SER A 151 18.62 18.65 2.48
CA SER A 151 19.85 18.85 1.70
C SER A 151 21.03 18.20 2.41
N THR A 152 21.83 17.43 1.67
CA THR A 152 23.05 16.80 2.18
C THR A 152 24.10 16.71 1.06
N PRO A 153 25.40 16.87 1.35
CA PRO A 153 26.46 16.73 0.36
C PRO A 153 26.84 15.26 0.07
N ALA A 154 26.39 14.32 0.90
CA ALA A 154 26.69 12.90 0.76
C ALA A 154 25.56 12.03 1.34
N ARG A 155 25.60 10.73 1.05
CA ARG A 155 24.67 9.76 1.64
C ARG A 155 24.71 9.82 3.17
N MET A 156 23.54 9.95 3.80
CA MET A 156 23.38 10.13 5.24
C MET A 156 22.23 9.26 5.76
N GLU A 157 22.46 8.55 6.87
CA GLU A 157 21.39 7.87 7.62
C GLU A 157 20.62 8.93 8.42
N ILE A 158 19.31 9.01 8.20
CA ILE A 158 18.42 9.97 8.88
C ILE A 158 17.47 9.30 9.86
N PHE A 159 17.42 7.97 9.85
CA PHE A 159 16.67 7.16 10.79
C PHE A 159 17.23 5.75 10.86
N LYS A 160 17.30 5.21 12.07
CA LYS A 160 17.52 3.80 12.35
C LYS A 160 16.72 3.40 13.59
N GLY A 161 15.92 2.33 13.48
CA GLY A 161 15.07 1.86 14.57
C GLY A 161 13.90 1.02 14.08
N MET A 162 12.88 0.89 14.92
CA MET A 162 11.72 0.07 14.60
C MET A 162 10.72 0.81 13.71
N ALA A 163 9.88 0.06 13.00
CA ALA A 163 8.89 0.63 12.11
C ALA A 163 7.88 1.54 12.84
N HIS A 164 7.43 1.14 14.03
CA HIS A 164 6.52 1.93 14.88
C HIS A 164 7.13 3.23 15.41
N GLU A 165 8.45 3.37 15.41
CA GLU A 165 9.15 4.61 15.75
C GLU A 165 9.31 5.50 14.51
N CYS A 166 9.65 4.89 13.38
CA CYS A 166 9.84 5.58 12.10
C CYS A 166 8.58 6.32 11.65
N ILE A 167 7.39 5.73 11.84
CA ILE A 167 6.12 6.36 11.44
C ILE A 167 5.88 7.73 12.13
N LYS A 168 6.41 7.94 13.34
CA LYS A 168 6.25 9.21 14.09
C LYS A 168 7.01 10.37 13.43
N GLN A 169 8.15 10.07 12.81
CA GLN A 169 9.02 11.07 12.17
C GLN A 169 8.82 11.12 10.65
N TYR A 170 8.57 9.96 10.04
CA TYR A 170 8.55 9.75 8.59
C TYR A 170 7.30 8.96 8.16
N PRO A 171 6.08 9.46 8.40
CA PRO A 171 4.83 8.70 8.19
C PRO A 171 4.63 8.21 6.76
N LYS A 172 5.17 8.92 5.76
CA LYS A 172 5.08 8.55 4.33
C LYS A 172 6.02 7.40 3.93
N ASN A 173 6.88 6.92 4.83
CA ASN A 173 7.93 5.95 4.53
C ASN A 173 7.69 4.57 5.15
N ILE A 174 6.55 4.37 5.82
CA ILE A 174 6.36 3.16 6.62
C ILE A 174 5.56 2.04 5.98
N ASN A 175 4.78 2.33 4.93
CA ASN A 175 3.85 1.37 4.35
C ASN A 175 4.55 0.05 3.95
N VAL A 176 5.77 0.14 3.40
CA VAL A 176 6.59 -1.02 3.03
C VAL A 176 7.03 -1.81 4.26
N ALA A 177 7.51 -1.13 5.31
CA ALA A 177 7.95 -1.79 6.55
C ALA A 177 6.81 -2.57 7.21
N VAL A 178 5.60 -1.97 7.25
CA VAL A 178 4.42 -2.65 7.81
C VAL A 178 4.01 -3.83 6.95
N ALA A 179 3.97 -3.68 5.62
CA ALA A 179 3.62 -4.79 4.73
C ALA A 179 4.61 -5.97 4.85
N LEU A 180 5.91 -5.68 4.97
CA LEU A 180 6.94 -6.68 5.23
C LEU A 180 6.71 -7.37 6.57
N GLY A 181 6.42 -6.60 7.63
CA GLY A 181 6.23 -7.19 8.94
C GLY A 181 4.98 -8.05 9.06
N LEU A 182 3.90 -7.63 8.40
CA LEU A 182 2.67 -8.43 8.26
C LEU A 182 2.94 -9.74 7.50
N ALA A 183 3.73 -9.69 6.43
CA ALA A 183 4.09 -10.88 5.68
C ALA A 183 5.00 -11.80 6.51
N ALA A 184 6.04 -11.29 7.13
CA ALA A 184 7.01 -12.08 7.89
C ALA A 184 6.50 -12.61 9.23
N GLY A 185 5.45 -12.00 9.80
CA GLY A 185 5.00 -12.30 11.16
C GLY A 185 5.85 -11.67 12.28
N ARG A 186 6.68 -10.66 11.96
CA ARG A 186 7.48 -9.88 12.92
C ARG A 186 7.67 -8.45 12.46
N GLU A 187 7.97 -7.50 13.34
CA GLU A 187 8.31 -6.14 12.92
C GLU A 187 9.63 -6.09 12.12
N ALA A 188 9.71 -5.19 11.14
CA ALA A 188 10.93 -4.93 10.39
C ALA A 188 11.76 -3.84 11.07
N ASP A 189 13.07 -4.08 11.16
CA ASP A 189 14.06 -3.03 11.41
C ASP A 189 14.09 -2.08 10.21
N VAL A 190 14.15 -0.77 10.47
CA VAL A 190 14.11 0.25 9.42
C VAL A 190 15.36 1.11 9.47
N GLU A 191 16.00 1.24 8.31
CA GLU A 191 17.02 2.26 8.07
C GLU A 191 16.56 3.17 6.92
N LEU A 192 16.59 4.49 7.15
CA LEU A 192 16.25 5.48 6.14
C LEU A 192 17.47 6.33 5.83
N TYR A 193 17.79 6.42 4.55
CA TYR A 193 18.89 7.19 4.01
C TYR A 193 18.39 8.27 3.07
N VAL A 194 19.06 9.41 3.11
CA VAL A 194 19.03 10.41 2.05
C VAL A 194 20.36 10.36 1.30
N ASP A 195 20.31 10.39 -0.02
CA ASP A 195 21.50 10.28 -0.87
C ASP A 195 21.37 11.21 -2.10
N PRO A 196 22.26 12.21 -2.27
CA PRO A 196 22.20 13.13 -3.41
C PRO A 196 22.46 12.46 -4.76
N ASP A 197 23.10 11.29 -4.80
CA ASP A 197 23.40 10.56 -6.03
C ASP A 197 22.23 9.66 -6.48
N VAL A 198 21.16 9.62 -5.68
CA VAL A 198 19.99 8.79 -5.92
C VAL A 198 18.84 9.63 -6.46
N GLU A 199 18.46 9.36 -7.71
CA GLU A 199 17.29 9.98 -8.35
C GLU A 199 15.98 9.22 -8.08
N ARG A 200 16.06 8.00 -7.56
CA ARG A 200 14.97 7.02 -7.50
C ARG A 200 14.81 6.44 -6.11
N ASN A 201 13.60 6.15 -5.66
CA ASN A 201 13.41 5.46 -4.39
C ASN A 201 13.98 4.04 -4.49
N VAL A 202 14.93 3.71 -3.61
CA VAL A 202 15.54 2.38 -3.51
C VAL A 202 15.07 1.73 -2.22
N HIS A 203 14.51 0.52 -2.33
CA HIS A 203 14.22 -0.33 -1.18
C HIS A 203 15.11 -1.56 -1.25
N GLU A 204 15.81 -1.82 -0.16
CA GLU A 204 16.60 -3.02 0.07
C GLU A 204 15.99 -3.77 1.23
N ILE A 205 15.69 -5.04 1.02
CA ILE A 205 15.13 -5.94 2.03
C ILE A 205 16.18 -7.00 2.28
N PHE A 206 16.54 -7.18 3.54
CA PHE A 206 17.35 -8.30 4.00
C PHE A 206 16.55 -9.09 5.02
N ALA A 207 16.45 -10.40 4.83
CA ALA A 207 15.82 -11.31 5.78
C ALA A 207 16.71 -12.52 6.01
N GLU A 208 16.77 -13.01 7.23
CA GLU A 208 17.62 -14.13 7.63
C GLU A 208 16.89 -15.02 8.63
N GLY A 209 17.01 -16.33 8.47
CA GLY A 209 16.45 -17.33 9.37
C GLY A 209 17.11 -18.69 9.15
N GLU A 210 16.53 -19.76 9.69
CA GLU A 210 17.08 -21.11 9.54
C GLU A 210 17.11 -21.58 8.07
N PHE A 211 16.28 -21.00 7.22
CA PHE A 211 16.26 -21.26 5.78
C PHE A 211 17.44 -20.62 5.03
N GLY A 212 18.29 -19.84 5.69
CA GLY A 212 19.34 -19.02 5.10
C GLY A 212 18.94 -17.55 5.03
N ASP A 213 19.43 -16.84 4.01
CA ASP A 213 19.20 -15.41 3.85
C ASP A 213 18.56 -15.05 2.50
N ILE A 214 17.86 -13.92 2.49
CA ILE A 214 17.21 -13.30 1.34
C ILE A 214 17.67 -11.86 1.26
N TYR A 215 18.12 -11.45 0.08
CA TYR A 215 18.36 -10.05 -0.25
C TYR A 215 17.58 -9.64 -1.50
N ILE A 216 16.77 -8.60 -1.39
CA ILE A 216 15.98 -8.03 -2.48
C ILE A 216 16.33 -6.54 -2.61
N ARG A 217 16.67 -6.10 -3.82
CA ARG A 217 16.88 -4.68 -4.12
C ARG A 217 15.92 -4.21 -5.21
N VAL A 218 15.05 -3.26 -4.87
CA VAL A 218 14.07 -2.66 -5.77
C VAL A 218 14.41 -1.19 -6.01
N ARG A 219 14.61 -0.80 -7.26
CA ARG A 219 14.84 0.59 -7.68
C ARG A 219 13.64 1.08 -8.47
N ASN A 220 12.77 1.85 -7.81
CA ASN A 220 11.51 2.28 -8.40
C ASN A 220 11.70 3.52 -9.27
N VAL A 221 11.09 3.50 -10.46
CA VAL A 221 10.91 4.74 -11.22
C VAL A 221 9.75 5.51 -10.57
N PRO A 222 9.93 6.81 -10.29
CA PRO A 222 8.83 7.65 -9.83
C PRO A 222 7.70 7.65 -10.87
N SER A 223 6.46 7.84 -10.45
CA SER A 223 5.38 8.04 -11.40
C SER A 223 5.64 9.30 -12.25
N PRO A 224 5.41 9.27 -13.58
CA PRO A 224 5.63 10.43 -14.44
C PRO A 224 4.88 11.70 -13.99
N GLU A 225 3.71 11.54 -13.37
CA GLU A 225 2.83 12.63 -12.94
C GLU A 225 3.06 13.06 -11.49
N ASN A 226 3.62 12.18 -10.65
CA ASN A 226 3.94 12.51 -9.27
C ASN A 226 5.20 11.75 -8.79
N PRO A 227 6.36 12.44 -8.72
CA PRO A 227 7.60 11.83 -8.26
C PRO A 227 7.58 11.25 -6.83
N ALA A 228 6.63 11.69 -5.99
CA ALA A 228 6.49 11.18 -4.63
C ALA A 228 5.75 9.83 -4.57
N THR A 229 5.09 9.42 -5.65
CA THR A 229 4.36 8.14 -5.73
C THR A 229 5.17 7.10 -6.49
N SER A 230 5.34 5.91 -5.89
CA SER A 230 5.96 4.79 -6.59
C SER A 230 5.00 4.24 -7.65
N TYR A 231 5.41 4.23 -8.92
CA TYR A 231 4.60 3.65 -9.99
C TYR A 231 4.29 2.17 -9.74
N MET A 232 5.26 1.43 -9.19
CA MET A 232 5.11 0.02 -8.82
C MET A 232 3.98 -0.20 -7.82
N ALA A 233 3.70 0.76 -6.94
CA ALA A 233 2.59 0.66 -5.99
C ALA A 233 1.23 0.58 -6.70
N ALA A 234 1.00 1.40 -7.72
CA ALA A 234 -0.21 1.31 -8.53
C ALA A 234 -0.27 0.00 -9.33
N LEU A 235 0.86 -0.42 -9.92
CA LEU A 235 0.95 -1.69 -10.65
C LEU A 235 0.67 -2.91 -9.77
N SER A 236 1.04 -2.87 -8.50
CA SER A 236 0.75 -3.95 -7.55
C SER A 236 -0.75 -4.13 -7.31
N ILE A 237 -1.52 -3.03 -7.30
CA ILE A 237 -2.99 -3.06 -7.20
C ILE A 237 -3.59 -3.58 -8.51
N LEU A 238 -3.14 -3.09 -9.67
CA LEU A 238 -3.62 -3.60 -10.97
C LEU A 238 -3.41 -5.10 -11.10
N THR A 239 -2.24 -5.58 -10.68
CA THR A 239 -1.90 -7.01 -10.68
C THR A 239 -2.80 -7.79 -9.74
N LEU A 240 -3.05 -7.26 -8.54
CA LEU A 240 -3.98 -7.85 -7.57
C LEU A 240 -5.39 -7.97 -8.15
N LEU A 241 -5.95 -6.89 -8.68
CA LEU A 241 -7.31 -6.85 -9.23
C LEU A 241 -7.45 -7.79 -10.44
N LYS A 242 -6.45 -7.82 -11.32
CA LYS A 242 -6.41 -8.72 -12.48
C LYS A 242 -6.40 -10.19 -12.08
N ASN A 243 -5.85 -10.53 -10.92
CA ASN A 243 -5.68 -11.91 -10.48
C ASN A 243 -6.81 -12.43 -9.57
N LEU A 244 -7.80 -11.61 -9.19
CA LEU A 244 -8.86 -12.03 -8.27
C LEU A 244 -9.68 -13.23 -8.80
N ASP A 245 -9.96 -13.25 -10.11
CA ASP A 245 -10.70 -14.33 -10.78
C ASP A 245 -9.79 -15.22 -11.66
N ASN A 246 -8.46 -15.07 -11.56
CA ASN A 246 -7.53 -15.81 -12.41
C ASN A 246 -7.38 -17.26 -11.91
N PRO A 247 -7.68 -18.29 -12.73
CA PRO A 247 -7.56 -19.69 -12.32
C PRO A 247 -6.10 -20.14 -12.12
N LEU A 248 -5.14 -19.45 -12.75
CA LEU A 248 -3.72 -19.68 -12.54
C LEU A 248 -3.19 -18.69 -11.50
N VAL A 249 -2.76 -19.23 -10.36
CA VAL A 249 -2.23 -18.43 -9.26
C VAL A 249 -0.72 -18.64 -9.15
N VAL A 250 0.03 -17.54 -9.12
CA VAL A 250 1.51 -17.52 -9.07
C VAL A 250 1.95 -16.76 -7.83
N GLY A 251 2.93 -17.28 -7.09
CA GLY A 251 3.52 -16.59 -5.93
C GLY A 251 2.51 -16.35 -4.80
N THR A 252 1.91 -17.43 -4.29
CA THR A 252 0.91 -17.37 -3.20
C THR A 252 1.50 -17.54 -1.83
#